data_AF-A0AA35TTM4-F1
#
_entry.id   AF-A0AA35TTM4-F1
#
_cell.length_a   1.000
_cell.length_b   1.000
_cell.length_c   1.000
_cell.angle_alpha   90.00
_cell.angle_beta   90.00
_cell.angle_gamma   90.00
#
_symmetry.space_group_name_H-M   'P 1'
#
loop_
_entity.id
_entity.type
_entity.pdbx_description
1 polymer ?
#
loop_
_entity_poly.entity_id
_entity_poly.type
_entity_poly.pdbx_seq_one_letter_code
_entity_poly.pdbx_strand_id
1 'polypeptide(L)'
;MDLFVELPDGTSKHVPVSLNCSVRAATQSCVLRAGMTPVASKLTEFSLAKKTDNQNPIIDVRWLDEGQKLKDQGGDSGSLNLILLKKYYTTNTDIGLLGSSSVLLRHLYSQFRRSYVSGLYRCTRSEVAQLSALIARAEFSLSELRPGSLQKTGRLEGIVPSFHYTSADIEQDILK
;
A
#
# COMPACT_ATOMS: atom_id res chain seq x y z
N MET A 1 16.10 17.62 -11.13
CA MET A 1 14.85 17.86 -10.38
C MET A 1 14.58 16.62 -9.59
N ASP A 2 14.06 16.79 -8.39
CA ASP A 2 13.88 15.72 -7.45
C ASP A 2 12.41 15.31 -7.37
N LEU A 3 12.15 14.00 -7.34
CA LEU A 3 10.81 13.46 -7.20
C LEU A 3 10.61 13.02 -5.76
N PHE A 4 9.56 13.52 -5.11
CA PHE A 4 9.08 12.98 -3.84
C PHE A 4 7.95 12.00 -4.13
N VAL A 5 8.10 10.75 -3.69
CA VAL A 5 7.13 9.68 -3.93
C VAL A 5 6.75 9.05 -2.59
N GLU A 6 5.45 8.97 -2.32
CA GLU A 6 4.92 8.17 -1.22
C GLU A 6 5.03 6.69 -1.57
N LEU A 7 5.54 5.90 -0.62
CA LEU A 7 5.58 4.45 -0.70
C LEU A 7 4.31 3.86 -0.09
N PRO A 8 4.00 2.57 -0.35
CA PRO A 8 2.79 1.95 0.18
C PRO A 8 2.65 1.99 1.71
N ASP A 9 3.76 2.04 2.44
CA ASP A 9 3.80 2.14 3.90
C ASP A 9 3.54 3.57 4.43
N GLY A 10 3.27 4.52 3.54
CA GLY A 10 3.03 5.93 3.87
C GLY A 10 4.31 6.76 4.03
N THR A 11 5.48 6.13 3.99
CA THR A 11 6.75 6.87 4.01
C THR A 11 6.98 7.59 2.68
N SER A 12 7.70 8.71 2.71
CA SER A 12 8.08 9.43 1.49
C SER A 12 9.55 9.18 1.17
N LYS A 13 9.86 8.96 -0.10
CA LYS A 13 11.22 8.86 -0.61
C LYS A 13 11.51 9.94 -1.64
N HIS A 14 12.69 10.53 -1.48
CA HIS A 14 13.32 11.36 -2.49
C HIS A 14 14.02 10.46 -3.51
N VAL A 15 13.69 10.65 -4.79
CA VAL A 15 14.23 9.87 -5.89
C VAL A 15 14.74 10.82 -6.98
N PRO A 16 16.06 10.84 -7.26
CA PRO A 16 16.61 11.69 -8.30
C PRO A 16 16.28 11.12 -9.68
N VAL A 17 15.33 11.72 -10.39
CA VAL A 17 14.92 11.34 -11.75
C VAL A 17 14.70 12.57 -12.63
N SER A 18 15.03 12.45 -13.92
CA SER A 18 14.77 13.52 -14.89
C SER A 18 13.28 13.55 -15.26
N LEU A 19 12.65 14.73 -15.26
CA LEU A 19 11.27 14.87 -15.77
C LEU A 19 11.10 14.48 -17.25
N ASN A 20 12.21 14.42 -18.00
CA ASN A 20 12.22 13.99 -19.39
C ASN A 20 12.26 12.46 -19.55
N CYS A 21 12.46 11.69 -18.48
CA CYS A 21 12.40 10.23 -18.56
C CYS A 21 10.95 9.76 -18.67
N SER A 22 10.77 8.55 -19.19
CA SER A 22 9.46 7.90 -19.19
C SER A 22 9.02 7.59 -17.77
N VAL A 23 7.71 7.58 -17.54
CA VAL A 23 7.13 7.13 -16.27
C VAL A 23 7.62 5.73 -15.92
N ARG A 24 7.76 4.83 -16.90
CA ARG A 24 8.35 3.49 -16.66
C ARG A 24 9.74 3.54 -16.03
N ALA A 25 10.63 4.36 -16.57
CA ALA A 25 11.99 4.49 -16.05
C ALA A 25 12.01 5.13 -14.65
N ALA A 26 11.13 6.11 -14.41
CA ALA A 26 10.94 6.70 -13.10
C ALA A 26 10.44 5.68 -12.07
N THR A 27 9.41 4.91 -12.41
CA THR A 27 8.86 3.84 -11.55
C THR A 27 9.94 2.85 -11.14
N GLN A 28 10.73 2.34 -12.10
CA GLN A 28 11.82 1.41 -11.81
C GLN A 28 12.85 2.02 -10.85
N SER A 29 13.19 3.29 -11.05
CA SER A 29 14.10 4.02 -10.16
C SER A 29 13.53 4.14 -8.74
N CYS A 30 12.22 4.44 -8.61
CA CYS A 30 11.55 4.51 -7.32
C CYS A 30 11.51 3.17 -6.58
N VAL A 31 11.20 2.07 -7.28
CA VAL A 31 11.18 0.71 -6.70
C VAL A 31 12.55 0.35 -6.14
N LEU A 32 13.61 0.53 -6.94
CA LEU A 32 14.98 0.22 -6.53
C LEU A 32 15.45 1.11 -5.37
N ARG A 33 15.12 2.42 -5.39
CA ARG A 33 15.48 3.37 -4.33
C ARG A 33 14.69 3.19 -3.03
N ALA A 34 13.51 2.60 -3.11
CA ALA A 34 12.77 2.14 -1.94
C ALA A 34 13.39 0.88 -1.31
N GLY A 35 14.40 0.27 -1.93
CA GLY A 35 15.00 -0.98 -1.47
C GLY A 35 14.13 -2.20 -1.80
N MET A 36 13.11 -2.03 -2.63
CA MET A 36 12.33 -3.14 -3.17
C MET A 36 13.20 -3.79 -4.26
N THR A 37 13.55 -5.05 -4.05
CA THR A 37 14.33 -5.86 -5.00
C THR A 37 13.46 -6.99 -5.55
N PRO A 38 12.42 -6.68 -6.33
CA PRO A 38 11.66 -7.72 -7.00
C PRO A 38 12.55 -8.42 -8.03
N VAL A 39 12.22 -9.67 -8.37
CA VAL A 39 12.80 -10.33 -9.55
C VAL A 39 12.60 -9.42 -10.76
N ALA A 40 13.58 -9.32 -11.67
CA ALA A 40 13.56 -8.34 -12.77
C ALA A 40 12.25 -8.36 -13.60
N SER A 41 11.68 -9.54 -13.81
CA SER A 41 10.39 -9.74 -14.50
C SER A 41 9.17 -9.14 -13.79
N LYS A 42 9.33 -8.71 -12.53
CA LYS A 42 8.28 -8.22 -11.65
C LYS A 42 8.37 -6.71 -11.41
N LEU A 43 9.43 -6.04 -11.88
CA LEU A 43 9.53 -4.58 -11.85
C LEU A 43 8.39 -3.89 -12.63
N THR A 44 7.91 -4.53 -13.69
CA THR A 44 6.81 -4.04 -14.53
C THR A 44 5.44 -4.14 -13.87
N GLU A 45 5.34 -4.79 -12.71
CA GLU A 45 4.08 -4.87 -11.96
C GLU A 45 3.80 -3.60 -11.14
N PHE A 46 4.80 -2.73 -11.01
CA PHE A 46 4.69 -1.46 -10.30
C PHE A 46 4.38 -0.32 -11.26
N SER A 47 3.70 0.70 -10.76
CA SER A 47 3.42 1.91 -11.51
C SER A 47 3.33 3.12 -10.57
N LEU A 48 3.57 4.31 -11.12
CA LEU A 48 3.36 5.57 -10.41
C LEU A 48 1.93 6.06 -10.67
N ALA A 49 1.30 6.58 -9.62
CA ALA A 49 0.00 7.19 -9.70
C ALA A 49 0.00 8.55 -9.02
N LYS A 50 -0.85 9.46 -9.50
CA LYS A 50 -1.17 10.70 -8.79
C LYS A 50 -2.23 10.41 -7.75
N LYS A 51 -1.98 10.85 -6.52
CA LYS A 51 -2.97 10.90 -5.46
C LYS A 51 -4.04 11.93 -5.80
N THR A 52 -5.30 11.54 -5.79
CA THR A 52 -6.43 12.49 -5.90
C THR A 52 -6.93 12.90 -4.51
N ASP A 53 -6.75 12.04 -3.51
CA ASP A 53 -7.02 12.31 -2.10
C ASP A 53 -5.75 12.09 -1.24
N ASN A 54 -5.54 13.01 -0.30
CA ASN A 54 -4.43 12.92 0.65
C ASN A 54 -4.76 12.03 1.86
N GLN A 55 -6.03 11.80 2.17
CA GLN A 55 -6.45 11.00 3.32
C GLN A 55 -6.37 9.49 3.03
N ASN A 56 -6.86 9.04 1.87
CA ASN A 56 -6.77 7.64 1.45
C ASN A 56 -6.21 7.47 0.03
N PRO A 57 -4.89 7.65 -0.15
CA PRO A 57 -4.25 7.75 -1.46
C PRO A 57 -4.15 6.44 -2.25
N ILE A 58 -4.78 5.36 -1.78
CA ILE A 58 -4.78 4.05 -2.45
C ILE A 58 -6.16 3.74 -3.06
N ILE A 59 -7.23 4.39 -2.61
CA ILE A 59 -8.59 4.16 -3.15
C ILE A 59 -8.77 4.88 -4.48
N ASP A 60 -8.39 6.16 -4.51
CA ASP A 60 -8.60 7.02 -5.66
C ASP A 60 -7.26 7.55 -6.13
N VAL A 61 -6.78 6.97 -7.23
CA VAL A 61 -5.52 7.31 -7.86
C VAL A 61 -5.68 7.41 -9.35
N ARG A 62 -4.98 8.38 -9.94
CA ARG A 62 -4.85 8.47 -11.39
C ARG A 62 -3.51 7.87 -11.80
N TRP A 63 -3.55 6.67 -12.36
CA TRP A 63 -2.36 6.02 -12.94
C TRP A 63 -1.74 6.89 -14.03
N LEU A 64 -0.41 6.99 -14.01
CA LEU A 64 0.34 7.63 -15.07
C LEU A 64 0.55 6.64 -16.24
N ASP A 65 0.56 7.16 -17.46
CA ASP A 65 0.91 6.40 -18.67
C ASP A 65 2.42 6.12 -18.68
N GLU A 66 2.78 4.85 -18.62
CA GLU A 66 4.17 4.38 -18.60
C GLU A 66 4.98 4.75 -19.85
N GLY A 67 4.31 4.94 -21.00
CA GLY A 67 4.93 5.27 -22.28
C GLY A 67 5.27 6.75 -22.44
N GLN A 68 4.64 7.62 -21.65
CA GLN A 68 4.83 9.07 -21.72
C GLN A 68 5.89 9.55 -20.71
N LYS A 69 6.38 10.77 -20.92
CA LYS A 69 7.34 11.40 -20.00
C LYS A 69 6.62 11.93 -18.76
N LEU A 70 7.35 12.05 -17.65
CA LEU A 70 6.82 12.62 -16.41
C LEU A 70 6.30 14.05 -16.60
N LYS A 71 7.06 14.91 -17.30
CA LYS A 71 6.66 16.30 -17.56
C LYS A 71 5.32 16.41 -18.31
N ASP A 72 5.10 15.57 -19.30
CA ASP A 72 3.95 15.64 -20.21
C ASP A 72 2.64 15.27 -19.49
N GLN A 73 2.75 14.58 -18.35
CA GLN A 73 1.62 14.19 -17.52
C GLN A 73 1.46 15.08 -16.30
N GLY A 74 1.78 16.38 -16.42
CA GLY A 74 1.68 17.38 -15.37
C GLY A 74 2.81 17.28 -14.36
N GLY A 75 4.05 17.13 -14.85
CA GLY A 75 5.27 17.04 -14.06
C GLY A 75 5.93 18.37 -13.74
N ASP A 76 5.20 19.48 -13.79
CA ASP A 76 5.74 20.80 -13.46
C ASP A 76 5.97 20.96 -11.94
N SER A 77 7.20 20.63 -11.55
CA SER A 77 8.10 21.24 -10.54
C SER A 77 7.70 21.57 -9.09
N GLY A 78 6.46 21.46 -8.64
CA GLY A 78 6.10 21.91 -7.28
C GLY A 78 5.59 20.84 -6.29
N SER A 79 4.71 19.97 -6.74
CA SER A 79 3.83 19.23 -5.82
C SER A 79 3.20 18.00 -6.48
N LEU A 80 4.01 17.24 -7.21
CA LEU A 80 3.58 15.93 -7.70
C LEU A 80 3.37 15.00 -6.49
N ASN A 81 2.12 14.95 -6.01
CA ASN A 81 1.67 13.99 -4.99
C ASN A 81 1.60 12.61 -5.63
N LEU A 82 2.76 11.97 -5.77
CA LEU A 82 2.88 10.66 -6.36
C LEU A 82 2.92 9.58 -5.30
N ILE A 83 2.34 8.44 -5.63
CA ILE A 83 2.44 7.22 -4.87
C ILE A 83 2.94 6.10 -5.77
N LEU A 84 3.87 5.29 -5.26
CA LEU A 84 4.33 4.06 -5.90
C LEU A 84 3.47 2.90 -5.42
N LEU A 85 2.86 2.18 -6.34
CA LEU A 85 1.97 1.05 -6.02
C LEU A 85 2.24 -0.13 -6.97
N LYS A 86 1.98 -1.34 -6.48
CA LYS A 86 1.80 -2.50 -7.35
C LYS A 86 0.45 -2.34 -8.06
N LYS A 87 0.48 -2.34 -9.39
CA LYS A 87 -0.69 -2.17 -10.27
C LYS A 87 -1.15 -3.49 -10.85
N TYR A 88 -0.23 -4.36 -11.25
CA TYR A 88 -0.54 -5.61 -11.92
C TYR A 88 -0.26 -6.81 -11.00
N TYR A 89 -1.27 -7.67 -10.84
CA TYR A 89 -1.20 -8.90 -10.05
C TYR A 89 -1.25 -10.08 -11.01
N THR A 90 -0.10 -10.68 -11.31
CA THR A 90 -0.02 -11.82 -12.23
C THR A 90 -0.18 -13.14 -11.46
N THR A 91 -0.91 -14.09 -12.06
CA THR A 91 -1.68 -15.13 -11.36
C THR A 91 -0.92 -16.23 -10.61
N ASN A 92 0.41 -16.24 -10.52
CA ASN A 92 1.13 -17.42 -10.00
C ASN A 92 2.43 -17.17 -9.20
N THR A 93 2.75 -15.96 -8.75
CA THR A 93 4.14 -15.69 -8.28
C THR A 93 4.33 -14.71 -7.14
N ASP A 94 3.27 -14.16 -6.53
CA ASP A 94 3.46 -13.27 -5.38
C ASP A 94 4.09 -14.02 -4.18
N ILE A 95 3.83 -15.33 -4.03
CA ILE A 95 4.50 -16.20 -3.02
C ILE A 95 6.01 -16.30 -3.29
N GLY A 96 6.42 -16.38 -4.55
CA GLY A 96 7.84 -16.39 -4.93
C GLY A 96 8.55 -15.06 -4.66
N LEU A 97 7.81 -13.95 -4.62
CA LEU A 97 8.34 -12.63 -4.24
C LEU A 97 8.60 -12.52 -2.73
N LEU A 98 7.83 -13.24 -1.90
CA LEU A 98 7.95 -13.23 -0.43
C LEU A 98 9.33 -13.66 0.07
N GLY A 99 10.02 -14.55 -0.65
CA GLY A 99 11.36 -15.03 -0.29
C GLY A 99 12.51 -14.13 -0.77
N SER A 100 12.24 -13.15 -1.64
CA SER A 100 13.29 -12.40 -2.35
C SER A 100 13.63 -11.04 -1.73
N SER A 101 12.70 -10.44 -0.99
CA SER A 101 12.91 -9.12 -0.37
C SER A 101 11.91 -8.87 0.76
N SER A 102 12.40 -8.75 2.00
CA SER A 102 11.56 -8.39 3.16
C SER A 102 10.97 -6.98 3.06
N VAL A 103 11.69 -6.07 2.39
CA VAL A 103 11.24 -4.70 2.13
C VAL A 103 10.07 -4.70 1.16
N LEU A 104 10.18 -5.46 0.06
CA LEU A 104 9.09 -5.65 -0.88
C LEU A 104 7.84 -6.21 -0.18
N LEU A 105 8.01 -7.28 0.61
CA LEU A 105 6.90 -7.88 1.36
C LEU A 105 6.22 -6.85 2.28
N ARG A 106 7.00 -6.04 3.01
CA ARG A 106 6.44 -4.98 3.86
C ARG A 106 5.61 -3.98 3.06
N HIS A 107 6.08 -3.56 1.89
CA HIS A 107 5.33 -2.63 1.04
C HIS A 107 4.07 -3.24 0.46
N LEU A 108 4.12 -4.51 0.01
CA LEU A 108 2.93 -5.22 -0.49
C LEU A 108 1.88 -5.40 0.62
N TYR A 109 2.32 -5.81 1.81
CA TYR A 109 1.48 -5.92 3.00
C TYR A 109 0.87 -4.56 3.38
N SER A 110 1.66 -3.49 3.36
CA SER A 110 1.18 -2.14 3.66
C SER A 110 0.15 -1.65 2.64
N GLN A 111 0.38 -1.90 1.35
CA GLN A 111 -0.58 -1.59 0.29
C GLN A 111 -1.89 -2.34 0.52
N PHE A 112 -1.81 -3.66 0.74
CA PHE A 112 -2.96 -4.49 1.04
C PHE A 112 -3.74 -3.99 2.25
N ARG A 113 -3.07 -3.76 3.38
CA ARG A 113 -3.69 -3.32 4.62
C ARG A 113 -4.43 -2.00 4.43
N ARG A 114 -3.80 -1.01 3.79
CA ARG A 114 -4.43 0.28 3.52
C ARG A 114 -5.65 0.13 2.60
N SER A 115 -5.54 -0.62 1.50
CA SER A 115 -6.69 -0.93 0.64
C SER A 115 -7.82 -1.60 1.42
N TYR A 116 -7.50 -2.59 2.25
CA TYR A 116 -8.45 -3.34 3.06
C TYR A 116 -9.17 -2.46 4.09
N VAL A 117 -8.43 -1.74 4.93
CA VAL A 117 -8.98 -0.85 5.98
C VAL A 117 -9.80 0.29 5.36
N SER A 118 -9.35 0.81 4.22
CA SER A 118 -10.06 1.85 3.49
C SER A 118 -11.39 1.37 2.87
N GLY A 119 -11.57 0.05 2.81
CA GLY A 119 -12.78 -0.56 2.29
C GLY A 119 -12.83 -0.69 0.77
N LEU A 120 -11.67 -0.63 0.09
CA LEU A 120 -11.56 -0.83 -1.35
C LEU A 120 -12.07 -2.22 -1.79
N TYR A 121 -11.92 -3.22 -0.92
CA TYR A 121 -12.40 -4.58 -1.15
C TYR A 121 -13.69 -4.84 -0.37
N ARG A 122 -14.67 -5.48 -1.02
CA ARG A 122 -15.85 -6.01 -0.34
C ARG A 122 -15.48 -7.34 0.29
N CYS A 123 -15.61 -7.41 1.61
CA CYS A 123 -15.38 -8.62 2.39
C CYS A 123 -16.64 -8.96 3.18
N THR A 124 -16.90 -10.25 3.37
CA THR A 124 -17.88 -10.72 4.33
C THR A 124 -17.39 -10.47 5.76
N ARG A 125 -18.30 -10.45 6.73
CA ARG A 125 -17.92 -10.30 8.14
C ARG A 125 -16.92 -11.36 8.62
N SER A 126 -17.06 -12.61 8.15
CA SER A 126 -16.13 -13.69 8.52
C SER A 126 -14.73 -13.46 7.96
N GLU A 127 -14.63 -13.03 6.70
CA GLU A 127 -13.32 -12.70 6.10
C GLU A 127 -12.69 -11.51 6.81
N VAL A 128 -13.50 -10.51 7.19
CA VAL A 128 -13.03 -9.36 7.95
C VAL A 128 -12.45 -9.80 9.29
N ALA A 129 -13.16 -10.63 10.05
CA ALA A 129 -12.64 -11.14 11.32
C ALA A 129 -11.30 -11.87 11.14
N GLN A 130 -11.20 -12.77 10.16
CA GLN A 130 -9.97 -13.54 9.89
C GLN A 130 -8.80 -12.67 9.44
N LEU A 131 -9.02 -11.76 8.48
CA LEU A 131 -7.98 -10.85 7.98
C LEU A 131 -7.53 -9.85 9.06
N SER A 132 -8.48 -9.28 9.79
CA SER A 132 -8.19 -8.38 10.91
C SER A 132 -7.43 -9.09 12.04
N ALA A 133 -7.70 -10.37 12.31
CA ALA A 133 -6.93 -11.17 13.25
C ALA A 133 -5.47 -11.35 12.81
N LEU A 134 -5.24 -11.65 11.52
CA LEU A 134 -3.90 -11.76 10.96
C LEU A 134 -3.13 -10.44 11.04
N ILE A 135 -3.78 -9.31 10.68
CA ILE A 135 -3.19 -7.98 10.78
C ILE A 135 -2.88 -7.65 12.26
N ALA A 136 -3.83 -7.88 13.16
CA ALA A 136 -3.62 -7.64 14.59
C ALA A 136 -2.43 -8.44 15.12
N ARG A 137 -2.26 -9.68 14.64
CA ARG A 137 -1.11 -10.51 15.01
C ARG A 137 0.22 -10.05 14.45
N ALA A 138 0.23 -9.45 13.26
CA ALA A 138 1.43 -8.91 12.64
C ALA A 138 1.87 -7.58 13.27
N GLU A 139 0.93 -6.78 13.78
CA GLU A 139 1.17 -5.41 14.24
C GLU A 139 1.33 -5.30 15.77
N PHE A 140 0.68 -6.18 16.53
CA PHE A 140 0.56 -6.03 17.99
C PHE A 140 1.16 -7.20 18.76
N SER A 141 1.65 -6.89 19.96
CA SER A 141 2.10 -7.89 20.91
C SER A 141 0.92 -8.65 21.53
N LEU A 142 1.18 -9.86 22.04
CA LEU A 142 0.16 -10.69 22.69
C LEU A 142 -0.54 -9.99 23.86
N SER A 143 0.18 -9.16 24.62
CA SER A 143 -0.40 -8.45 25.75
C SER A 143 -1.47 -7.43 25.33
N GLU A 144 -1.42 -6.97 24.08
CA GLU A 144 -2.34 -5.98 23.52
C GLU A 144 -3.59 -6.64 22.91
N LEU A 145 -3.54 -7.94 22.59
CA LEU A 145 -4.63 -8.72 22.02
C LEU A 145 -5.53 -9.33 23.11
N ARG A 146 -6.17 -8.46 23.89
CA ARG A 146 -7.15 -8.86 24.91
C ARG A 146 -8.52 -8.25 24.59
N PRO A 147 -9.63 -8.92 24.96
CA PRO A 147 -10.96 -8.38 24.73
C PRO A 147 -11.13 -6.95 25.27
N GLY A 148 -11.55 -6.04 24.39
CA GLY A 148 -11.79 -4.63 24.66
C GLY A 148 -10.53 -3.75 24.58
N SER A 149 -9.34 -4.31 24.43
CA SER A 149 -8.10 -3.53 24.32
C SER A 149 -8.02 -2.81 22.98
N LEU A 150 -8.39 -3.47 21.88
CA LEU A 150 -8.26 -2.89 20.54
C LEU A 150 -9.25 -1.74 20.34
N GLN A 151 -10.47 -1.88 20.87
CA GLN A 151 -11.46 -0.82 20.83
C GLN A 151 -11.07 0.37 21.72
N LYS A 152 -10.65 0.13 22.98
CA LYS A 152 -10.27 1.21 23.91
C LYS A 152 -9.06 2.02 23.45
N THR A 153 -8.18 1.41 22.67
CA THR A 153 -6.95 2.07 22.15
C THR A 153 -7.11 2.63 20.74
N GLY A 154 -8.32 2.58 20.16
CA GLY A 154 -8.59 3.06 18.80
C GLY A 154 -7.91 2.23 17.69
N ARG A 155 -7.37 1.05 18.02
CA ARG A 155 -6.59 0.24 17.08
C ARG A 155 -7.43 -0.50 16.06
N LEU A 156 -8.72 -0.68 16.33
CA LEU A 156 -9.66 -1.25 15.35
C LEU A 156 -9.65 -0.46 14.04
N GLU A 157 -9.47 0.87 14.10
CA GLU A 157 -9.41 1.72 12.91
C GLU A 157 -8.23 1.42 11.99
N GLY A 158 -7.17 0.82 12.54
CA GLY A 158 -5.98 0.45 11.78
C GLY A 158 -6.04 -0.96 11.20
N ILE A 159 -7.03 -1.79 11.57
CA ILE A 159 -7.05 -3.21 11.24
C ILE A 159 -8.41 -3.73 10.76
N VAL A 160 -9.49 -2.96 10.84
CA VAL A 160 -10.84 -3.33 10.38
C VAL A 160 -11.27 -2.35 9.28
N PRO A 161 -12.01 -2.77 8.25
CA PRO A 161 -12.58 -1.85 7.28
C PRO A 161 -13.61 -0.92 7.92
N SER A 162 -13.66 0.33 7.47
CA SER A 162 -14.46 1.37 8.10
C SER A 162 -15.97 1.07 8.18
N PHE A 163 -16.49 0.31 7.22
CA PHE A 163 -17.89 -0.12 7.20
C PHE A 163 -18.25 -1.20 8.23
N HIS A 164 -17.27 -1.71 9.00
CA HIS A 164 -17.49 -2.71 10.06
C HIS A 164 -17.25 -2.19 11.48
N TYR A 165 -16.82 -0.95 11.68
CA TYR A 165 -16.49 -0.40 13.02
C TYR A 165 -17.66 -0.40 14.01
N THR A 166 -18.90 -0.35 13.54
CA THR A 166 -20.10 -0.28 14.39
C THR A 166 -20.59 -1.63 14.90
N SER A 167 -19.97 -2.74 14.47
CA SER A 167 -20.36 -4.07 14.93
C SER A 167 -19.78 -4.30 16.33
N ALA A 168 -20.64 -4.21 17.37
CA ALA A 168 -20.26 -4.31 18.78
C ALA A 168 -19.45 -5.57 19.16
N ASP A 169 -19.45 -6.59 18.30
CA ASP A 169 -18.78 -7.87 18.54
C ASP A 169 -17.60 -8.15 17.59
N ILE A 170 -17.22 -7.22 16.70
CA ILE A 170 -16.16 -7.52 15.71
C ILE A 170 -14.80 -7.78 16.38
N GLU A 171 -14.50 -7.10 17.48
CA GLU A 171 -13.30 -7.38 18.27
C GLU A 171 -13.32 -8.79 18.87
N GLN A 172 -14.49 -9.27 19.30
CA GLN A 172 -14.61 -10.64 19.81
C GLN A 172 -14.39 -11.66 18.70
N ASP A 173 -14.91 -11.40 17.50
CA ASP A 173 -14.72 -12.28 16.34
C ASP A 173 -13.25 -12.32 15.87
N ILE A 174 -12.50 -11.23 16.05
CA ILE A 174 -11.07 -11.13 15.74
C ILE A 174 -10.20 -11.92 16.72
N LEU A 175 -10.61 -12.02 17.99
CA LEU A 175 -9.81 -12.59 19.08
C LEU A 175 -10.14 -14.06 19.41
N LYS A 176 -11.11 -14.67 18.71
CA LYS A 176 -11.43 -16.10 18.81
C LYS A 176 -10.38 -16.96 18.12
#